data_AF-A0AAX1N9M2-F1
#
_entry.id   AF-A0AAX1N9M2-F1
#
_cell.length_a   1.000
_cell.length_b   1.000
_cell.length_c   1.000
_cell.angle_alpha   90.00
_cell.angle_beta   90.00
_cell.angle_gamma   90.00
#
_symmetry.space_group_name_H-M   'P 1'
#
loop_
_entity.id
_entity.type
_entity.pdbx_description
1 polymer ?
#
loop_
_entity_poly.entity_id
_entity_poly.type
_entity_poly.pdbx_seq_one_letter_code
_entity_poly.pdbx_strand_id
1 'polypeptide(L)'
;MHYLSVDEVKELCQTSTYSLKNFVSDQKTLFPYQLENLFDEAERGTIRNQDIQSFFRLNQNKKFTICKEVNQLGNLAEGFPIKIPKFPHFRTAEHLYQCLRLDISKGQEVFEKQLMIIDQTSGEGAKLMGDRKEEMRSFWHPEWLMNDWEMRDLPFNNYQEKHWKAKTEIINCMWFVLLHKLGSNRKEFARVLLKNGAVHQSPIVQVEKNNRNADLFWGAKVEQNATIRGVNMMGKLLGRLRDMYRMELLMKKPELEILKVKAPKSFTLIGAEVGFVDYN
;
A
#
# COMPACT_ATOMS: atom_id res chain seq x y z
N MET A 1 18.47 -7.64 0.23
CA MET A 1 17.24 -6.81 0.26
C MET A 1 16.19 -7.47 -0.61
N HIS A 2 15.02 -7.76 -0.03
CA HIS A 2 13.99 -8.59 -0.64
C HIS A 2 13.06 -7.80 -1.57
N TYR A 3 13.65 -7.07 -2.52
CA TYR A 3 12.92 -6.38 -3.57
C TYR A 3 12.35 -7.37 -4.59
N LEU A 4 11.22 -7.01 -5.18
CA LEU A 4 10.51 -7.86 -6.12
C LEU A 4 11.17 -7.76 -7.49
N SER A 5 11.38 -8.92 -8.10
CA SER A 5 11.70 -9.04 -9.52
C SER A 5 10.50 -8.67 -10.40
N VAL A 6 10.75 -8.44 -11.69
CA VAL A 6 9.69 -8.19 -12.68
C VAL A 6 8.70 -9.35 -12.73
N ASP A 7 9.16 -10.60 -12.61
CA ASP A 7 8.29 -11.77 -12.70
C ASP A 7 7.44 -11.95 -11.43
N GLU A 8 8.00 -11.72 -10.24
CA GLU A 8 7.21 -11.64 -9.00
C GLU A 8 6.14 -10.54 -9.09
N VAL A 9 6.46 -9.40 -9.70
CA VAL A 9 5.50 -8.31 -9.88
C VAL A 9 4.37 -8.69 -10.84
N LYS A 10 4.66 -9.38 -11.93
CA LYS A 10 3.63 -9.90 -12.85
C LYS A 10 2.68 -10.84 -12.12
N GLU A 11 3.22 -11.76 -11.33
CA GLU A 11 2.44 -12.70 -10.52
C GLU A 11 1.56 -11.95 -9.51
N LEU A 12 2.13 -11.00 -8.77
CA LEU A 12 1.40 -10.20 -7.79
C LEU A 12 0.33 -9.29 -8.44
N CYS A 13 0.52 -8.85 -9.68
CA CYS A 13 -0.44 -8.01 -10.40
C CYS A 13 -1.67 -8.79 -10.89
N GLN A 14 -1.73 -10.12 -10.72
CA GLN A 14 -2.93 -10.88 -11.03
C GLN A 14 -4.11 -10.40 -10.19
N THR A 15 -5.25 -10.14 -10.84
CA THR A 15 -6.47 -9.73 -10.15
C THR A 15 -6.92 -10.80 -9.17
N SER A 16 -7.26 -10.41 -7.95
CA SER A 16 -7.78 -11.29 -6.92
C SER A 16 -9.24 -10.98 -6.66
N THR A 17 -10.01 -12.01 -6.31
CA THR A 17 -11.41 -11.90 -5.88
C THR A 17 -11.55 -12.55 -4.53
N TYR A 18 -12.13 -11.83 -3.58
CA TYR A 18 -12.32 -12.27 -2.20
C TYR A 18 -13.81 -12.32 -1.87
N SER A 19 -14.24 -13.38 -1.17
CA SER A 19 -15.61 -13.52 -0.70
C SER A 19 -15.82 -12.69 0.58
N LEU A 20 -16.77 -11.74 0.58
CA LEU A 20 -17.16 -11.06 1.81
C LEU A 20 -17.80 -12.00 2.82
N LYS A 21 -18.49 -13.04 2.33
CA LYS A 21 -19.06 -14.06 3.21
C LYS A 21 -17.97 -14.70 4.07
N ASN A 22 -16.78 -14.95 3.51
CA ASN A 22 -15.68 -15.56 4.26
C ASN A 22 -15.27 -14.67 5.44
N PHE A 23 -15.15 -13.36 5.22
CA PHE A 23 -14.89 -12.39 6.29
C PHE A 23 -15.96 -12.43 7.38
N VAL A 24 -17.24 -12.49 7.00
CA VAL A 24 -18.37 -12.51 7.94
C VAL A 24 -18.46 -13.81 8.72
N SER A 25 -18.29 -14.95 8.05
CA SER A 25 -18.40 -16.27 8.66
C SER A 25 -17.18 -16.64 9.50
N ASP A 26 -15.99 -16.18 9.09
CA ASP A 26 -14.74 -16.37 9.81
C ASP A 26 -13.81 -15.17 9.57
N GLN A 27 -13.76 -14.29 10.56
CA GLN A 27 -12.92 -13.08 10.55
C GLN A 27 -11.42 -13.40 10.38
N LYS A 28 -11.00 -14.66 10.54
CA LYS A 28 -9.62 -15.10 10.31
C LYS A 28 -9.33 -15.44 8.86
N THR A 29 -10.30 -15.46 7.95
CA THR A 29 -10.05 -15.82 6.54
C THR A 29 -9.60 -14.65 5.68
N LEU A 30 -10.08 -13.44 6.01
CA LEU A 30 -9.81 -12.23 5.26
C LEU A 30 -9.62 -11.07 6.23
N PHE A 31 -8.59 -10.24 6.00
CA PHE A 31 -8.35 -9.07 6.82
C PHE A 31 -8.54 -7.77 6.03
N PRO A 32 -9.78 -7.25 5.94
CA PRO A 32 -10.06 -6.00 5.26
C PRO A 32 -9.69 -4.79 6.13
N TYR A 33 -9.14 -3.76 5.51
CA TYR A 33 -9.00 -2.43 6.07
C TYR A 33 -9.61 -1.37 5.14
N GLN A 34 -9.84 -0.17 5.69
CA GLN A 34 -10.81 0.81 5.18
C GLN A 34 -12.24 0.24 5.22
N LEU A 35 -12.54 -0.47 6.31
CA LEU A 35 -13.78 -1.23 6.49
C LEU A 35 -15.02 -0.34 6.57
N GLU A 36 -14.86 0.94 6.92
CA GLU A 36 -15.92 1.95 6.90
C GLU A 36 -16.63 1.98 5.55
N ASN A 37 -15.90 1.78 4.45
CA ASN A 37 -16.45 1.76 3.10
C ASN A 37 -17.41 0.59 2.91
N LEU A 38 -17.11 -0.57 3.50
CA LEU A 38 -18.02 -1.72 3.48
C LEU A 38 -19.28 -1.47 4.29
N PHE A 39 -19.15 -0.86 5.48
CA PHE A 39 -20.31 -0.50 6.29
C PHE A 39 -21.19 0.55 5.58
N ASP A 40 -20.59 1.55 4.94
CA ASP A 40 -21.32 2.59 4.20
C ASP A 40 -22.05 2.02 2.98
N GLU A 41 -21.41 1.12 2.23
CA GLU A 41 -22.03 0.42 1.09
C GLU A 41 -23.16 -0.53 1.56
N ALA A 42 -22.99 -1.18 2.71
CA ALA A 42 -24.05 -1.95 3.33
C ALA A 42 -25.26 -1.05 3.68
N GLU A 43 -25.03 0.07 4.36
CA GLU A 43 -26.07 1.04 4.72
C GLU A 43 -26.83 1.61 3.50
N ARG A 44 -26.14 1.80 2.37
CA ARG A 44 -26.75 2.22 1.09
C ARG A 44 -27.53 1.12 0.36
N GLY A 45 -27.47 -0.12 0.85
CA GLY A 45 -28.13 -1.27 0.23
C GLY A 45 -27.46 -1.78 -1.05
N THR A 46 -26.21 -1.40 -1.33
CA THR A 46 -25.50 -1.87 -2.54
C THR A 46 -25.06 -3.34 -2.40
N ILE A 47 -24.86 -3.81 -1.16
CA ILE A 47 -24.62 -5.23 -0.85
C ILE A 47 -25.97 -5.96 -0.75
N ARG A 48 -26.26 -6.86 -1.70
CA ARG A 48 -27.57 -7.53 -1.79
C ARG A 48 -27.77 -8.72 -0.84
N ASN A 49 -26.70 -9.22 -0.22
CA ASN A 49 -26.78 -10.42 0.62
C ASN A 49 -27.31 -10.09 2.03
N GLN A 50 -28.45 -10.68 2.40
CA GLN A 50 -29.16 -10.41 3.66
C GLN A 50 -28.34 -10.79 4.91
N ASP A 51 -27.58 -11.89 4.88
CA ASP A 51 -26.74 -12.31 6.01
C ASP A 51 -25.63 -11.30 6.28
N ILE A 52 -24.99 -10.82 5.21
CA ILE A 52 -23.91 -9.84 5.26
C ILE A 52 -24.44 -8.48 5.73
N GLN A 53 -25.59 -8.05 5.21
CA GLN A 53 -26.27 -6.84 5.64
C GLN A 53 -26.62 -6.88 7.13
N SER A 54 -27.13 -8.03 7.60
CA SER A 54 -27.45 -8.24 9.01
C SER A 54 -26.20 -8.17 9.90
N PHE A 55 -25.09 -8.77 9.46
CA PHE A 55 -23.81 -8.67 10.15
C PHE A 55 -23.36 -7.22 10.33
N PHE A 56 -23.39 -6.40 9.28
CA PHE A 56 -22.97 -5.00 9.37
C PHE A 56 -23.90 -4.17 10.26
N ARG A 57 -25.21 -4.39 10.19
CA ARG A 57 -26.19 -3.73 11.06
C ARG A 57 -25.94 -4.05 12.54
N LEU A 58 -25.70 -5.31 12.88
CA LEU A 58 -25.42 -5.74 14.26
C LEU A 58 -24.13 -5.14 14.82
N ASN A 59 -23.15 -4.85 13.94
CA ASN A 59 -21.86 -4.27 14.31
C ASN A 59 -21.82 -2.75 14.18
N GLN A 60 -22.93 -2.07 13.84
CA GLN A 60 -22.97 -0.62 13.64
C GLN A 60 -22.50 0.16 14.88
N ASN A 61 -22.91 -0.27 16.07
CA ASN A 61 -22.49 0.32 17.35
C ASN A 61 -20.98 0.18 17.63
N LYS A 62 -20.30 -0.77 16.98
CA LYS A 62 -18.85 -1.02 17.11
C LYS A 62 -18.05 -0.57 15.88
N LYS A 63 -18.71 -0.02 14.84
CA LYS A 63 -18.12 0.37 13.55
C LYS A 63 -16.86 1.19 13.73
N PHE A 64 -16.92 2.26 14.52
CA PHE A 64 -15.79 3.17 14.74
C PHE A 64 -14.56 2.45 15.28
N THR A 65 -14.73 1.64 16.33
CA THR A 65 -13.62 0.92 16.96
C THR A 65 -12.98 -0.07 16.00
N ILE A 66 -13.79 -0.85 15.28
CA ILE A 66 -13.30 -1.83 14.31
C ILE A 66 -12.53 -1.11 13.19
N CYS A 67 -13.10 -0.06 12.59
CA CYS A 67 -12.45 0.69 11.52
C CYS A 67 -11.13 1.32 11.99
N LYS A 68 -11.12 1.95 13.17
CA LYS A 68 -9.91 2.58 13.73
C LYS A 68 -8.76 1.59 13.89
N GLU A 69 -9.02 0.36 14.29
CA GLU A 69 -7.98 -0.65 14.46
C GLU A 69 -7.42 -1.14 13.13
N VAL A 70 -8.29 -1.45 12.17
CA VAL A 70 -7.86 -2.08 10.90
C VAL A 70 -7.25 -1.07 9.93
N ASN A 71 -7.71 0.19 9.96
CA ASN A 71 -7.25 1.24 9.04
C ASN A 71 -5.81 1.69 9.27
N GLN A 72 -5.22 1.35 10.41
CA GLN A 72 -3.83 1.63 10.76
C GLN A 72 -2.83 1.00 9.76
N LEU A 73 -3.25 -0.01 9.00
CA LEU A 73 -2.45 -0.61 7.94
C LEU A 73 -2.24 0.29 6.72
N GLY A 74 -3.17 1.21 6.44
CA GLY A 74 -3.13 2.03 5.24
C GLY A 74 -1.86 2.88 5.11
N ASN A 75 -1.46 3.16 3.87
CA ASN A 75 -0.38 4.09 3.56
C ASN A 75 -0.69 5.54 3.98
N LEU A 76 -1.98 5.90 3.96
CA LEU A 76 -2.48 7.20 4.42
C LEU A 76 -2.65 7.27 5.96
N ALA A 77 -2.49 6.14 6.67
CA ALA A 77 -2.72 6.09 8.09
C ALA A 77 -1.66 6.88 8.87
N GLU A 78 -2.14 7.77 9.73
CA GLU A 78 -1.34 8.54 10.69
C GLU A 78 -0.99 7.70 11.93
N GLY A 79 -0.14 8.25 12.80
CA GLY A 79 0.29 7.59 14.04
C GLY A 79 1.51 6.67 13.89
N PHE A 80 2.03 6.51 12.66
CA PHE A 80 3.24 5.75 12.38
C PHE A 80 4.25 6.61 11.60
N PRO A 81 4.79 7.69 12.20
CA PRO A 81 5.72 8.56 11.51
C PRO A 81 6.96 7.78 11.08
N ILE A 82 7.39 7.98 9.84
CA ILE A 82 8.58 7.36 9.27
C ILE A 82 9.78 8.25 9.54
N LYS A 83 10.82 7.66 10.12
CA LYS A 83 12.05 8.34 10.52
C LYS A 83 13.21 7.77 9.71
N ILE A 84 13.73 8.57 8.78
CA ILE A 84 14.96 8.25 8.06
C ILE A 84 16.04 9.21 8.58
N PRO A 85 17.22 8.73 9.03
CA PRO A 85 18.28 9.59 9.52
C PRO A 85 18.61 10.72 8.54
N LYS A 86 18.83 11.93 9.06
CA LYS A 86 19.14 13.17 8.30
C LYS A 86 17.97 13.80 7.53
N PHE A 87 16.78 13.21 7.57
CA PHE A 87 15.58 13.75 6.93
C PHE A 87 14.52 14.13 7.99
N PRO A 88 13.57 15.02 7.66
CA PRO A 88 12.42 15.28 8.52
C PRO A 88 11.59 14.00 8.71
N HIS A 89 10.76 14.00 9.75
CA HIS A 89 9.80 12.92 9.94
C HIS A 89 8.69 13.02 8.89
N PHE A 90 8.37 11.90 8.25
CA PHE A 90 7.25 11.79 7.34
C PHE A 90 6.03 11.27 8.11
N ARG A 91 4.92 12.02 8.13
CA ARG A 91 3.75 11.70 8.98
C ARG A 91 3.10 10.36 8.63
N THR A 92 3.08 10.02 7.35
CA THR A 92 2.50 8.77 6.81
C THR A 92 3.42 8.18 5.76
N ALA A 93 3.15 6.93 5.36
CA ALA A 93 3.84 6.30 4.23
C ALA A 93 3.63 7.08 2.93
N GLU A 94 2.45 7.68 2.75
CA GLU A 94 2.16 8.49 1.57
C GLU A 94 3.07 9.71 1.41
N HIS A 95 3.40 10.39 2.52
CA HIS A 95 4.31 11.54 2.46
C HIS A 95 5.68 11.13 1.89
N LEU A 96 6.27 10.06 2.43
CA LEU A 96 7.55 9.57 1.94
C LEU A 96 7.44 9.07 0.49
N TYR A 97 6.39 8.31 0.17
CA TYR A 97 6.18 7.75 -1.16
C TYR A 97 6.07 8.85 -2.22
N GLN A 98 5.28 9.90 -1.97
CA GLN A 98 5.13 11.03 -2.90
C GLN A 98 6.43 11.81 -3.05
N CYS A 99 7.21 12.04 -1.98
CA CYS A 99 8.52 12.66 -2.12
C CYS A 99 9.47 11.81 -2.99
N LEU A 100 9.52 10.49 -2.79
CA LEU A 100 10.38 9.58 -3.57
C LEU A 100 10.00 9.52 -5.06
N ARG A 101 8.70 9.69 -5.35
CA ARG A 101 8.14 9.73 -6.71
C ARG A 101 8.64 10.92 -7.53
N LEU A 102 8.92 12.05 -6.88
CA LEU A 102 9.36 13.29 -7.51
C LEU A 102 10.85 13.27 -7.86
N ASP A 103 11.20 13.92 -8.97
CA ASP A 103 12.58 14.04 -9.45
C ASP A 103 13.18 15.42 -9.18
N ILE A 104 13.93 15.54 -8.09
CA ILE A 104 14.58 16.80 -7.68
C ILE A 104 15.52 17.35 -8.77
N SER A 105 16.06 16.51 -9.66
CA SER A 105 16.92 16.98 -10.75
C SER A 105 16.20 17.90 -11.74
N LYS A 106 14.86 17.92 -11.73
CA LYS A 106 14.02 18.77 -12.60
C LYS A 106 13.93 20.22 -12.14
N GLY A 107 14.52 20.58 -11.01
CA GLY A 107 14.70 21.98 -10.59
C GLY A 107 14.14 22.30 -9.21
N GLN A 108 14.30 23.56 -8.83
CA GLN A 108 13.98 24.09 -7.50
C GLN A 108 12.50 23.92 -7.12
N GLU A 109 11.58 24.05 -8.09
CA GLU A 109 10.13 23.90 -7.85
C GLU A 109 9.79 22.50 -7.31
N VAL A 110 10.46 21.46 -7.79
CA VAL A 110 10.24 20.07 -7.34
C VAL A 110 10.78 19.87 -5.92
N PHE A 111 11.88 20.52 -5.58
CA PHE A 111 12.41 20.54 -4.21
C PHE A 111 11.41 21.21 -3.25
N GLU A 112 10.93 22.40 -3.59
CA GLU A 112 9.94 23.13 -2.77
C GLU A 112 8.66 22.33 -2.60
N LYS A 113 8.26 21.61 -3.64
CA LYS A 113 7.09 20.73 -3.57
C LYS A 113 7.28 19.55 -2.62
N GLN A 114 8.47 18.95 -2.53
CA GLN A 114 8.73 17.95 -1.50
C GLN A 114 8.53 18.53 -0.10
N LEU A 115 8.97 19.77 0.14
CA LEU A 115 8.73 20.46 1.40
C LEU A 115 7.22 20.67 1.64
N MET A 116 6.48 21.10 0.62
CA MET A 116 5.01 21.24 0.72
C MET A 116 4.30 19.92 1.00
N ILE A 117 4.76 18.80 0.43
CA ILE A 117 4.25 17.46 0.71
C ILE A 117 4.50 17.08 2.16
N ILE A 118 5.71 17.32 2.67
CA ILE A 118 6.09 17.02 4.06
C ILE A 118 5.27 17.84 5.06
N ASP A 119 4.94 19.09 4.71
CA ASP A 119 4.16 20.00 5.53
C ASP A 119 2.66 19.67 5.59
N GLN A 120 2.18 18.80 4.69
CA GLN A 120 0.78 18.37 4.72
C GLN A 120 0.43 17.74 6.07
N THR A 121 -0.79 18.00 6.53
CA THR A 121 -1.25 17.50 7.83
C THR A 121 -1.69 16.04 7.77
N SER A 122 -2.12 15.58 6.59
CA SER A 122 -2.70 14.26 6.36
C SER A 122 -2.11 13.57 5.13
N GLY A 123 -2.18 12.23 5.10
CA GLY A 123 -1.74 11.44 3.95
C GLY A 123 -2.49 11.78 2.67
N GLU A 124 -3.79 12.09 2.75
CA GLU A 124 -4.59 12.47 1.57
C GLU A 124 -4.10 13.80 0.98
N GLY A 125 -3.78 14.78 1.84
CA GLY A 125 -3.18 16.04 1.39
C GLY A 125 -1.84 15.82 0.69
N ALA A 126 -0.98 14.96 1.24
CA ALA A 126 0.29 14.59 0.62
C ALA A 126 0.10 13.95 -0.76
N LYS A 127 -0.88 13.04 -0.90
CA LYS A 127 -1.24 12.40 -2.18
C LYS A 127 -1.66 13.43 -3.22
N LEU A 128 -2.59 14.33 -2.86
CA LEU A 128 -3.09 15.37 -3.76
C LEU A 128 -1.98 16.33 -4.19
N MET A 129 -1.11 16.73 -3.26
CA MET A 129 0.04 17.57 -3.59
C MET A 129 1.00 16.88 -4.54
N GLY A 130 1.31 15.59 -4.33
CA GLY A 130 2.26 14.83 -5.13
C GLY A 130 1.81 14.46 -6.56
N ASP A 131 0.53 14.67 -6.90
CA ASP A 131 -0.04 14.15 -8.15
C ASP A 131 0.16 15.05 -9.38
N ARG A 132 1.42 15.38 -9.72
CA ARG A 132 1.76 16.07 -11.00
C ARG A 132 2.78 15.30 -11.82
N LYS A 133 2.34 14.81 -12.98
CA LYS A 133 3.05 13.83 -13.82
C LYS A 133 4.41 14.35 -14.31
N GLU A 134 4.48 15.60 -14.71
CA GLU A 134 5.66 16.23 -15.32
C GLU A 134 6.89 16.24 -14.40
N GLU A 135 6.66 16.23 -13.08
CA GLU A 135 7.72 16.31 -12.06
C GLU A 135 8.18 14.93 -11.57
N MET A 136 7.49 13.87 -11.99
CA MET A 136 7.77 12.50 -11.55
C MET A 136 9.03 11.95 -12.19
N ARG A 137 9.68 11.00 -11.51
CA ARG A 137 10.77 10.22 -12.07
C ARG A 137 10.32 9.46 -13.31
N SER A 138 11.25 9.22 -14.23
CA SER A 138 10.96 8.63 -15.55
C SER A 138 10.11 7.35 -15.50
N PHE A 139 10.37 6.45 -14.55
CA PHE A 139 9.60 5.20 -14.39
C PHE A 139 8.20 5.37 -13.80
N TRP A 140 7.87 6.54 -13.24
CA TRP A 140 6.54 6.89 -12.75
C TRP A 140 5.77 7.74 -13.76
N HIS A 141 6.36 7.99 -14.95
CA HIS A 141 5.65 8.68 -16.00
C HIS A 141 4.50 7.81 -16.54
N PRO A 142 3.31 8.40 -16.74
CA PRO A 142 2.15 7.67 -17.24
C PRO A 142 2.37 7.03 -18.61
N GLU A 143 3.25 7.60 -19.45
CA GLU A 143 3.53 7.07 -20.79
C GLU A 143 4.08 5.64 -20.76
N TRP A 144 4.71 5.23 -19.65
CA TRP A 144 5.22 3.86 -19.49
C TRP A 144 4.20 2.97 -18.76
N LEU A 145 3.16 3.57 -18.18
CA LEU A 145 2.07 2.90 -17.48
C LEU A 145 0.87 2.75 -18.41
N MET A 146 0.95 1.73 -19.25
CA MET A 146 -0.13 1.31 -20.14
C MET A 146 -1.30 0.68 -19.39
N ASN A 147 -2.49 0.86 -19.94
CA ASN A 147 -3.71 0.13 -19.61
C ASN A 147 -3.67 -1.30 -20.18
N ASP A 148 -4.49 -2.19 -19.62
CA ASP A 148 -4.55 -3.60 -20.05
C ASP A 148 -4.96 -3.80 -21.52
N TRP A 149 -5.70 -2.85 -22.11
CA TRP A 149 -6.06 -2.91 -23.54
C TRP A 149 -4.91 -2.40 -24.43
N GLU A 150 -4.16 -1.39 -23.99
CA GLU A 150 -2.94 -0.94 -24.69
C GLU A 150 -1.90 -2.06 -24.72
N MET A 151 -1.83 -2.90 -23.68
CA MET A 151 -0.92 -4.04 -23.65
C MET A 151 -1.29 -5.18 -24.61
N ARG A 152 -2.59 -5.37 -24.91
CA ARG A 152 -3.11 -6.50 -25.71
C ARG A 152 -2.76 -6.39 -27.19
N ASP A 153 -2.79 -5.17 -27.72
CA ASP A 153 -2.64 -4.91 -29.17
C ASP A 153 -1.25 -4.41 -29.55
N LEU A 154 -0.29 -4.41 -28.63
CA LEU A 154 1.08 -3.97 -28.90
C LEU A 154 1.83 -4.99 -29.77
N PRO A 155 2.23 -4.63 -31.00
CA PRO A 155 2.99 -5.53 -31.87
C PRO A 155 4.46 -5.69 -31.44
N PHE A 156 4.91 -4.99 -30.39
CA PHE A 156 6.31 -4.94 -29.96
C PHE A 156 6.49 -5.27 -28.47
N ASN A 157 7.23 -6.35 -28.19
CA ASN A 157 7.55 -6.84 -26.83
C ASN A 157 8.23 -5.78 -25.93
N ASN A 158 8.97 -4.82 -26.51
CA ASN A 158 9.74 -3.83 -25.76
C ASN A 158 8.88 -2.85 -24.94
N TYR A 159 7.66 -2.54 -25.38
CA TYR A 159 6.76 -1.63 -24.65
C TYR A 159 6.15 -2.31 -23.42
N GLN A 160 5.76 -3.58 -23.56
CA GLN A 160 5.30 -4.39 -22.43
C GLN A 160 6.42 -4.57 -21.39
N GLU A 161 7.67 -4.75 -21.83
CA GLU A 161 8.81 -4.86 -20.92
C GLU A 161 9.05 -3.56 -20.13
N LYS A 162 9.00 -2.41 -20.79
CA LYS A 162 9.10 -1.09 -20.13
C LYS A 162 7.98 -0.88 -19.11
N HIS A 163 6.76 -1.28 -19.44
CA HIS A 163 5.63 -1.22 -18.52
C HIS A 163 5.86 -2.02 -17.24
N TRP A 164 6.30 -3.28 -17.37
CA TRP A 164 6.55 -4.13 -16.22
C TRP A 164 7.73 -3.64 -15.38
N LYS A 165 8.78 -3.11 -16.00
CA LYS A 165 9.88 -2.44 -15.28
C LYS A 165 9.37 -1.23 -14.50
N ALA A 166 8.58 -0.36 -15.12
CA ALA A 166 7.97 0.79 -14.46
C ALA A 166 7.09 0.39 -13.26
N LYS A 167 6.19 -0.58 -13.43
CA LYS A 167 5.38 -1.14 -12.33
C LYS A 167 6.24 -1.72 -11.20
N THR A 168 7.32 -2.41 -11.54
CA THR A 168 8.23 -3.00 -10.55
C THR A 168 8.89 -1.93 -9.70
N GLU A 169 9.35 -0.84 -10.31
CA GLU A 169 9.91 0.31 -9.59
C GLU A 169 8.89 0.97 -8.65
N ILE A 170 7.66 1.16 -9.12
CA ILE A 170 6.53 1.71 -8.33
C ILE A 170 6.28 0.87 -7.09
N ILE A 171 6.12 -0.44 -7.27
CA ILE A 171 5.82 -1.38 -6.19
C ILE A 171 7.00 -1.49 -5.22
N ASN A 172 8.24 -1.57 -5.72
CA ASN A 172 9.43 -1.62 -4.88
C ASN A 172 9.66 -0.32 -4.09
N CYS A 173 9.24 0.83 -4.61
CA CYS A 173 9.25 2.08 -3.85
C CYS A 173 8.25 2.03 -2.68
N MET A 174 7.01 1.59 -2.89
CA MET A 174 6.05 1.42 -1.79
C MET A 174 6.54 0.37 -0.78
N TRP A 175 7.13 -0.74 -1.25
CA TRP A 175 7.75 -1.74 -0.39
C TRP A 175 8.86 -1.14 0.50
N PHE A 176 9.75 -0.33 -0.09
CA PHE A 176 10.78 0.41 0.65
C PHE A 176 10.18 1.33 1.72
N VAL A 177 9.12 2.06 1.40
CA VAL A 177 8.39 2.90 2.37
C VAL A 177 7.79 2.06 3.50
N LEU A 178 7.20 0.90 3.19
CA LEU A 178 6.62 -0.01 4.17
C LEU A 178 7.68 -0.59 5.13
N LEU A 179 8.88 -0.93 4.62
CA LEU A 179 10.00 -1.36 5.46
C LEU A 179 10.41 -0.25 6.44
N HIS A 180 10.52 0.99 5.98
CA HIS A 180 10.79 2.14 6.85
C HIS A 180 9.68 2.41 7.86
N LYS A 181 8.40 2.22 7.48
CA LYS A 181 7.24 2.31 8.41
C LYS A 181 7.36 1.28 9.53
N LEU A 182 7.68 0.03 9.18
CA LEU A 182 7.90 -1.03 10.16
C LEU A 182 9.12 -0.75 11.04
N GLY A 183 10.27 -0.41 10.46
CA GLY A 183 11.50 -0.12 11.20
C GLY A 183 11.35 1.04 12.18
N SER A 184 10.72 2.13 11.74
CA SER A 184 10.49 3.32 12.57
C SER A 184 9.47 3.07 13.69
N ASN A 185 8.54 2.14 13.51
CA ASN A 185 7.41 1.91 14.41
C ASN A 185 7.27 0.43 14.79
N ARG A 186 8.38 -0.22 15.12
CA ARG A 186 8.47 -1.68 15.33
C ARG A 186 7.41 -2.23 16.30
N LYS A 187 7.19 -1.59 17.44
CA LYS A 187 6.23 -2.07 18.45
C LYS A 187 4.78 -1.90 17.98
N GLU A 188 4.40 -0.66 17.66
CA GLU A 188 2.99 -0.34 17.41
C GLU A 188 2.50 -0.80 16.04
N PHE A 189 3.29 -0.59 14.98
CA PHE A 189 2.88 -1.00 13.64
C PHE A 189 2.90 -2.51 13.51
N ALA A 190 3.91 -3.20 14.04
CA ALA A 190 3.95 -4.65 13.97
C ALA A 190 2.82 -5.30 14.77
N ARG A 191 2.41 -4.72 15.90
CA ARG A 191 1.24 -5.19 16.66
C ARG A 191 0.00 -5.22 15.78
N VAL A 192 -0.24 -4.19 14.97
CA VAL A 192 -1.37 -4.15 14.02
C VAL A 192 -1.17 -5.13 12.88
N LEU A 193 0.03 -5.14 12.27
CA LEU A 193 0.38 -5.99 11.12
C LEU A 193 0.22 -7.49 11.44
N LEU A 194 0.61 -7.91 12.63
CA LEU A 194 0.57 -9.29 13.08
C LEU A 194 -0.78 -9.70 13.69
N LYS A 195 -1.65 -8.74 14.06
CA LYS A 195 -2.92 -8.97 14.80
C LYS A 195 -3.80 -10.04 14.15
N ASN A 196 -3.93 -10.03 12.83
CA ASN A 196 -4.83 -10.95 12.09
C ASN A 196 -4.10 -12.09 11.37
N GLY A 197 -2.77 -12.13 11.39
CA GLY A 197 -2.01 -13.18 10.69
C GLY A 197 -1.57 -14.34 11.57
N ALA A 198 -1.78 -14.27 12.88
CA ALA A 198 -1.19 -15.24 13.81
C ALA A 198 -1.69 -16.69 13.62
N VAL A 199 -2.81 -16.94 12.93
CA VAL A 199 -3.39 -18.29 12.85
C VAL A 199 -3.62 -18.80 11.41
N HIS A 200 -3.82 -17.94 10.41
CA HIS A 200 -3.96 -18.35 9.01
C HIS A 200 -3.32 -17.29 8.10
N GLN A 201 -2.82 -17.66 6.93
CA GLN A 201 -2.22 -16.74 5.93
C GLN A 201 -3.29 -15.87 5.25
N SER A 202 -4.16 -15.24 6.04
CA SER A 202 -5.32 -14.48 5.59
C SER A 202 -4.89 -13.35 4.68
N PRO A 203 -5.48 -13.19 3.49
CA PRO A 203 -5.19 -12.05 2.64
C PRO A 203 -5.55 -10.75 3.36
N ILE A 204 -4.66 -9.77 3.31
CA ILE A 204 -4.95 -8.40 3.73
C ILE A 204 -5.56 -7.68 2.53
N VAL A 205 -6.68 -6.99 2.71
CA VAL A 205 -7.40 -6.35 1.60
C VAL A 205 -7.69 -4.89 1.90
N GLN A 206 -7.26 -3.99 1.01
CA GLN A 206 -7.65 -2.59 1.04
C GLN A 206 -9.00 -2.42 0.34
N VAL A 207 -10.01 -1.96 1.05
CA VAL A 207 -11.30 -1.64 0.47
C VAL A 207 -11.33 -0.18 0.03
N GLU A 208 -11.48 0.08 -1.25
CA GLU A 208 -11.47 1.44 -1.78
C GLU A 208 -12.67 2.28 -1.31
N LYS A 209 -12.41 3.56 -1.03
CA LYS A 209 -13.43 4.53 -0.56
C LYS A 209 -14.49 4.86 -1.59
N ASN A 210 -14.11 4.89 -2.87
CA ASN A 210 -14.98 5.32 -3.94
C ASN A 210 -15.18 4.20 -4.95
N ASN A 211 -16.31 3.50 -4.87
CA ASN A 211 -16.65 2.43 -5.82
C ASN A 211 -16.78 2.92 -7.28
N ARG A 212 -17.02 4.22 -7.53
CA ARG A 212 -17.14 4.76 -8.90
C ARG A 212 -15.77 4.99 -9.56
N ASN A 213 -14.77 5.38 -8.78
CA ASN A 213 -13.41 5.64 -9.25
C ASN A 213 -12.40 4.96 -8.31
N ALA A 214 -12.55 3.65 -8.15
CA ALA A 214 -11.74 2.86 -7.24
C ALA A 214 -10.35 2.63 -7.83
N ASP A 215 -9.30 2.80 -7.02
CA ASP A 215 -7.95 2.38 -7.39
C ASP A 215 -7.84 0.85 -7.26
N LEU A 216 -8.17 0.16 -8.35
CA LEU A 216 -8.13 -1.31 -8.39
C LEU A 216 -6.70 -1.88 -8.43
N PHE A 217 -5.68 -1.03 -8.60
CA PHE A 217 -4.30 -1.47 -8.56
C PHE A 217 -3.82 -1.59 -7.11
N TRP A 218 -3.88 -0.50 -6.35
CA TRP A 218 -3.46 -0.52 -4.95
C TRP A 218 -4.46 -1.21 -4.04
N GLY A 219 -5.77 -1.03 -4.29
CA GLY A 219 -6.84 -1.61 -3.49
C GLY A 219 -7.79 -2.50 -4.28
N ALA A 220 -9.00 -2.64 -3.74
CA ALA A 220 -10.07 -3.43 -4.31
C ALA A 220 -11.43 -2.81 -4.00
N LYS A 221 -12.37 -2.97 -4.93
CA LYS A 221 -13.74 -2.45 -4.79
C LYS A 221 -14.71 -3.54 -4.38
N VAL A 222 -15.82 -3.11 -3.80
CA VAL A 222 -16.92 -4.01 -3.42
C VAL A 222 -17.86 -4.17 -4.62
N GLU A 223 -18.13 -5.41 -5.01
CA GLU A 223 -19.02 -5.77 -6.11
C GLU A 223 -20.43 -6.12 -5.59
N GLN A 224 -21.44 -5.99 -6.45
CA GLN A 224 -22.86 -6.23 -6.12
C GLN A 224 -23.18 -7.68 -5.68
N ASN A 225 -22.30 -8.64 -5.99
CA ASN A 225 -22.43 -10.05 -5.61
C ASN A 225 -21.74 -10.36 -4.27
N ALA A 226 -21.46 -9.34 -3.46
CA ALA A 226 -20.74 -9.45 -2.19
C ALA A 226 -19.34 -10.09 -2.33
N THR A 227 -18.63 -9.73 -3.40
CA THR A 227 -17.20 -10.01 -3.54
C THR A 227 -16.41 -8.72 -3.49
N ILE A 228 -15.14 -8.80 -3.10
CA ILE A 228 -14.19 -7.71 -3.20
C ILE A 228 -13.23 -8.05 -4.34
N ARG A 229 -13.11 -7.17 -5.34
CA ARG A 229 -12.30 -7.40 -6.54
C ARG A 229 -11.29 -6.29 -6.76
N GLY A 230 -10.05 -6.67 -7.04
CA GLY A 230 -8.97 -5.76 -7.39
C GLY A 230 -7.63 -6.50 -7.44
N VAL A 231 -6.59 -5.83 -7.92
CA VAL A 231 -5.22 -6.33 -7.78
C VAL A 231 -4.83 -6.34 -6.31
N ASN A 232 -5.30 -5.36 -5.52
CA ASN A 232 -5.05 -5.27 -4.08
C ASN A 232 -3.54 -5.33 -3.75
N MET A 233 -2.72 -4.61 -4.52
CA MET A 233 -1.27 -4.65 -4.40
C MET A 233 -0.81 -4.20 -3.01
N MET A 234 -1.46 -3.20 -2.42
CA MET A 234 -1.10 -2.73 -1.08
C MET A 234 -1.33 -3.82 -0.03
N GLY A 235 -2.47 -4.52 -0.10
CA GLY A 235 -2.77 -5.65 0.76
C GLY A 235 -1.79 -6.81 0.60
N LYS A 236 -1.39 -7.12 -0.65
CA LYS A 236 -0.37 -8.14 -0.95
C LYS A 236 1.01 -7.78 -0.39
N LEU A 237 1.44 -6.52 -0.53
CA LEU A 237 2.69 -6.04 0.06
C LEU A 237 2.66 -6.11 1.58
N LEU A 238 1.56 -5.70 2.23
CA LEU A 238 1.40 -5.82 3.68
C LEU A 238 1.41 -7.29 4.13
N GLY A 239 0.75 -8.18 3.39
CA GLY A 239 0.78 -9.62 3.65
C GLY A 239 2.20 -10.18 3.57
N ARG A 240 2.94 -9.81 2.51
CA ARG A 240 4.37 -10.17 2.38
C ARG A 240 5.20 -9.63 3.55
N LEU A 241 5.04 -8.35 3.91
CA LEU A 241 5.75 -7.73 5.04
C LEU A 241 5.47 -8.46 6.35
N ARG A 242 4.19 -8.77 6.61
CA ARG A 242 3.74 -9.52 7.77
C ARG A 242 4.42 -10.88 7.85
N ASP A 243 4.40 -11.63 6.76
CA ASP A 243 4.90 -13.00 6.73
C ASP A 243 6.44 -13.02 6.87
N MET A 244 7.13 -12.11 6.19
CA MET A 244 8.58 -11.94 6.33
C MET A 244 8.99 -11.52 7.75
N TYR A 245 8.32 -10.53 8.33
CA TYR A 245 8.64 -10.08 9.69
C TYR A 245 8.37 -11.16 10.73
N ARG A 246 7.29 -11.91 10.55
CA ARG A 246 6.98 -13.06 11.40
C ARG A 246 8.08 -14.12 11.32
N MET A 247 8.54 -14.46 10.11
CA MET A 247 9.64 -15.41 9.94
C MET A 247 10.89 -14.92 10.65
N GLU A 248 11.25 -13.64 10.49
CA GLU A 248 12.42 -13.06 11.17
C GLU A 248 12.31 -13.11 12.70
N LEU A 249 11.12 -12.89 13.27
CA LEU A 249 10.88 -13.02 14.72
C LEU A 249 10.96 -14.46 15.24
N LEU A 250 10.64 -15.45 14.40
CA LEU A 250 10.68 -16.88 14.77
C LEU A 250 12.08 -17.49 14.60
N MET A 251 12.92 -16.90 13.76
CA MET A 251 14.29 -17.36 13.55
C MET A 251 15.16 -17.05 14.77
N LYS A 252 15.97 -18.04 15.20
CA LYS A 252 16.95 -17.85 16.29
C LYS A 252 18.08 -16.88 15.92
N LYS A 253 18.32 -16.69 14.61
CA LYS A 253 19.25 -15.71 14.04
C LYS A 253 18.52 -14.98 12.90
N PRO A 254 18.41 -13.65 12.92
CA PRO A 254 17.70 -12.92 11.86
C PRO A 254 18.51 -12.96 10.56
N GLU A 255 18.13 -13.84 9.63
CA GLU A 255 18.78 -13.97 8.32
C GLU A 255 18.13 -13.07 7.24
N LEU A 256 16.87 -12.70 7.42
CA LEU A 256 16.15 -11.88 6.45
C LEU A 256 16.57 -10.40 6.51
N GLU A 257 17.04 -9.94 7.67
CA GLU A 257 17.52 -8.58 7.93
C GLU A 257 16.56 -7.50 7.41
N ILE A 258 15.24 -7.66 7.54
CA ILE A 258 14.28 -6.73 6.92
C ILE A 258 14.31 -5.32 7.55
N LEU A 259 14.93 -5.19 8.73
CA LEU A 259 15.17 -3.93 9.41
C LEU A 259 16.46 -3.21 8.96
N LYS A 260 17.27 -3.84 8.10
CA LYS A 260 18.44 -3.25 7.45
C LYS A 260 18.04 -2.75 6.06
N VAL A 261 17.50 -1.55 6.00
CA VAL A 261 16.82 -1.01 4.83
C VAL A 261 17.81 -0.24 3.95
N LYS A 262 18.03 -0.72 2.71
CA LYS A 262 18.76 0.00 1.65
C LYS A 262 17.80 0.38 0.54
N ALA A 263 17.89 1.60 0.00
CA ALA A 263 17.07 2.00 -1.13
C ALA A 263 17.24 1.05 -2.34
N PRO A 264 16.17 0.74 -3.10
CA PRO A 264 16.25 -0.14 -4.28
C PRO A 264 17.12 0.48 -5.39
N LYS A 265 17.27 1.80 -5.37
CA LYS A 265 18.12 2.60 -6.23
C LYS A 265 18.48 3.91 -5.52
N SER A 266 19.36 4.70 -6.12
CA SER A 266 19.64 6.04 -5.61
C SER A 266 18.39 6.90 -5.69
N PHE A 267 17.96 7.42 -4.54
CA PHE A 267 16.90 8.41 -4.43
C PHE A 267 17.47 9.66 -3.78
N THR A 268 17.09 10.82 -4.30
CA THR A 268 17.35 12.09 -3.64
C THR A 268 16.06 12.56 -2.97
N LEU A 269 16.13 12.84 -1.68
CA LEU A 269 15.09 13.50 -0.89
C LEU A 269 15.67 14.82 -0.38
N ILE A 270 14.97 15.93 -0.57
CA ILE A 270 15.35 17.24 -0.03
C ILE A 270 16.84 17.56 -0.28
N GLY A 271 17.31 17.29 -1.49
CA GLY A 271 18.69 17.56 -1.92
C GLY A 271 19.78 16.59 -1.41
N ALA A 272 19.44 15.57 -0.63
CA ALA A 272 20.39 14.56 -0.15
C ALA A 272 20.00 13.13 -0.58
N GLU A 273 21.00 12.28 -0.77
CA GLU A 273 20.79 10.88 -1.13
C GLU A 273 20.25 10.06 0.06
N VAL A 274 19.26 9.22 -0.21
CA VAL A 274 18.70 8.29 0.78
C VAL A 274 19.65 7.11 0.96
N GLY A 275 20.39 7.15 2.08
CA GLY A 275 21.33 6.11 2.44
C GLY A 275 20.70 4.83 3.01
N PHE A 276 21.57 3.91 3.38
CA PHE A 276 21.23 2.73 4.18
C PHE A 276 20.81 3.12 5.60
N VAL A 277 19.84 2.40 6.15
CA VAL A 277 19.35 2.57 7.53
C VAL A 277 19.24 1.21 8.22
N ASP A 278 19.86 1.08 9.39
CA ASP A 278 19.70 -0.08 10.27
C ASP A 278 18.77 0.30 11.44
N TYR A 279 17.66 -0.43 11.59
CA TYR A 279 16.69 -0.24 12.67
C TYR A 279 16.81 -1.28 13.80
N ASN A 280 17.84 -2.13 13.79
CA ASN A 280 18.09 -3.09 14.86
C ASN A 280 18.66 -2.47 16.14
#